data_AF-D7KNT4-F1
#
_entry.id   AF-D7KNT4-F1
#
_cell.length_a   1.000
_cell.length_b   1.000
_cell.length_c   1.000
_cell.angle_alpha   90.00
_cell.angle_beta   90.00
_cell.angle_gamma   90.00
#
_symmetry.space_group_name_H-M   'P 1'
#
loop_
_entity.id
_entity.type
_entity.pdbx_description
1 polymer ?
#
loop_
_entity_poly.entity_id
_entity_poly.type
_entity_poly.pdbx_seq_one_letter_code
_entity_poly.pdbx_strand_id
1 'polypeptide(L)' 'MLRGRLLLSTYKSMWELKKVDMAEKEKLQKLDILDTLLAKPEPLSAVDQVIKDKIVAQYFLD' A
#
# COMPACT_ATOMS: atom_id res chain seq x y z
N MET A 1 -10.20 -30.55 22.53
CA MET A 1 -10.52 -30.14 21.14
C MET A 1 -11.00 -28.69 20.99
N LEU A 2 -11.84 -28.14 21.88
CA LEU A 2 -12.35 -26.74 21.79
C LEU A 2 -11.24 -25.67 21.77
N ARG A 3 -10.23 -25.80 22.64
CA ARG A 3 -9.10 -24.85 22.73
C ARG A 3 -8.28 -24.74 21.43
N GLY A 4 -8.07 -25.85 20.72
CA GLY A 4 -7.35 -25.87 19.45
C GLY A 4 -8.11 -25.15 18.32
N ARG A 5 -9.44 -25.29 18.29
CA ARG A 5 -10.30 -24.57 17.31
C ARG A 5 -10.32 -23.07 17.56
N LEU A 6 -10.37 -22.65 18.83
CA LEU A 6 -10.29 -21.24 19.20
C LEU A 6 -8.96 -20.61 18.77
N LEU A 7 -7.83 -21.28 19.04
CA LEU A 7 -6.51 -20.81 18.63
C LEU A 7 -6.38 -20.67 17.10
N LEU A 8 -6.88 -21.65 16.35
CA LEU A 8 -6.87 -21.58 14.87
C LEU A 8 -7.73 -20.42 14.36
N SER A 9 -8.90 -20.20 14.97
CA SER A 9 -9.77 -19.06 14.64
C SER A 9 -9.06 -17.74 14.91
N THR A 10 -8.44 -17.58 16.08
CA THR A 10 -7.69 -16.37 16.45
C THR A 10 -6.53 -16.11 15.49
N TYR A 11 -5.74 -17.13 15.16
CA TYR A 11 -4.63 -17.00 14.22
C TYR A 11 -5.12 -16.59 12.82
N LYS A 12 -6.20 -17.20 12.32
CA LYS A 12 -6.81 -16.80 11.05
C LYS A 12 -7.25 -15.33 11.09
N SER A 13 -7.96 -14.90 12.13
CA SER A 13 -8.37 -13.49 12.27
C SER A 13 -7.17 -12.54 12.29
N MET A 14 -6.11 -12.87 13.04
CA MET A 14 -4.89 -12.06 13.06
C MET A 14 -4.21 -11.99 11.69
N TRP A 15 -4.19 -13.11 10.95
CA TRP A 15 -3.62 -13.15 9.61
C TRP A 15 -4.40 -12.29 8.62
N GLU A 16 -5.73 -12.32 8.67
CA GLU A 16 -6.58 -11.46 7.84
C GLU A 16 -6.32 -9.98 8.13
N LEU A 17 -6.28 -9.59 9.41
CA LEU A 17 -5.91 -8.21 9.80
C LEU A 17 -4.51 -7.84 9.31
N LYS A 18 -3.57 -8.78 9.38
CA LYS A 18 -2.19 -8.53 8.93
C LYS A 18 -2.10 -8.30 7.42
N LYS A 19 -2.89 -9.03 6.61
CA LYS A 19 -2.95 -8.80 5.17
C LYS A 19 -3.48 -7.41 4.83
N VAL A 20 -4.51 -6.95 5.55
CA VAL A 20 -5.05 -5.59 5.38
C VAL A 20 -4.00 -4.53 5.77
N ASP A 21 -3.32 -4.69 6.91
CA ASP A 21 -2.22 -3.80 7.34
C ASP A 21 -1.09 -3.73 6.29
N MET A 22 -0.73 -4.86 5.68
CA MET A 22 0.32 -4.89 4.65
C MET A 22 -0.12 -4.18 3.37
N ALA A 23 -1.38 -4.35 2.94
CA ALA A 23 -1.91 -3.66 1.76
C ALA A 23 -1.97 -2.13 1.97
N GLU A 24 -2.41 -1.66 3.13
CA GLU A 24 -2.41 -0.24 3.46
C GLU A 24 -0.99 0.33 3.57
N LYS A 25 -0.03 -0.45 4.08
CA LYS A 25 1.39 -0.05 4.09
C LYS A 25 1.99 0.09 2.69
N GLU A 26 1.68 -0.82 1.78
CA GLU A 26 2.11 -0.71 0.38
C GLU A 26 1.54 0.56 -0.27
N LYS A 27 0.26 0.86 0.00
CA LYS A 27 -0.37 2.12 -0.44
C LYS A 27 0.35 3.33 0.13
N LEU A 28 0.61 3.38 1.43
CA LEU A 28 1.33 4.50 2.06
C LEU A 28 2.73 4.70 1.48
N GLN A 29 3.47 3.63 1.22
CA GLN A 29 4.79 3.72 0.59
C GLN A 29 4.73 4.31 -0.82
N LYS A 30 3.70 3.95 -1.61
CA LYS A 30 3.50 4.51 -2.95
C LYS A 30 3.11 6.00 -2.89
N LEU A 31 2.32 6.41 -1.89
CA LEU A 31 1.98 7.81 -1.69
C LEU A 31 3.20 8.64 -1.25
N ASP A 32 4.08 8.09 -0.41
CA ASP A 32 5.33 8.77 -0.02
C ASP A 32 6.30 8.95 -1.21
N ILE A 33 6.35 7.99 -2.13
CA ILE A 33 7.06 8.15 -3.42
C ILE A 33 6.43 9.29 -4.24
N LEU A 34 5.10 9.36 -4.31
CA LEU A 34 4.40 10.41 -5.03
C LEU A 34 4.70 11.79 -4.43
N ASP A 35 4.65 11.93 -3.11
CA ASP A 35 5.00 13.18 -2.41
C ASP A 35 6.45 13.59 -2.72
N THR A 36 7.37 12.62 -2.71
CA THR A 36 8.77 12.86 -3.09
C THR A 36 8.91 13.34 -4.54
N LEU A 37 8.15 12.77 -5.48
CA LEU A 37 8.15 13.22 -6.89
C LEU A 37 7.56 14.62 -7.04
N LEU A 38 6.46 14.92 -6.34
CA LEU A 38 5.78 16.22 -6.40
C LEU A 38 6.60 17.34 -5.75
N ALA A 39 7.48 17.01 -4.80
CA ALA A 39 8.36 17.97 -4.16
C ALA A 39 9.58 18.38 -5.00
N LYS A 40 9.87 17.69 -6.13
CA LYS A 40 11.02 18.04 -6.97
C LYS A 40 10.82 19.42 -7.63
N PRO A 41 11.78 20.35 -7.47
CA PRO A 41 11.68 21.67 -8.10
C PRO A 41 12.03 21.62 -9.59
N GLU A 42 12.79 20.61 -10.05
CA GLU A 42 13.10 20.40 -11.46
C GLU A 42 11.99 19.61 -12.18
N PRO A 43 11.87 19.75 -13.51
CA PRO A 43 10.98 18.91 -14.30
C PRO A 43 11.26 17.42 -14.10
N LEU A 44 10.20 16.63 -13.95
CA LEU A 44 10.33 15.17 -13.82
C LEU A 44 10.93 14.54 -15.08
N SER A 45 11.78 13.54 -14.87
CA SER A 45 12.25 12.68 -15.96
C SER A 45 11.08 11.89 -16.56
N ALA A 46 11.26 11.36 -17.78
CA ALA A 46 10.24 10.53 -18.42
C ALA A 46 9.84 9.31 -17.55
N VAL A 47 10.80 8.72 -16.84
CA VAL A 47 10.55 7.59 -15.93
C VAL A 47 9.76 8.02 -14.71
N ASP A 48 10.17 9.13 -14.07
CA ASP A 48 9.46 9.69 -12.92
C ASP A 48 8.02 10.06 -13.26
N GLN A 49 7.81 10.63 -14.44
CA GLN A 49 6.49 11.00 -14.95
C GLN A 49 5.59 9.75 -15.10
N VAL A 50 6.12 8.65 -15.66
CA VAL A 50 5.39 7.37 -15.77
C VAL A 50 5.06 6.80 -14.39
N ILE A 51 5.98 6.88 -13.42
CA ILE A 51 5.73 6.40 -12.04
C ILE A 51 4.61 7.22 -11.39
N LYS A 52 4.69 8.55 -11.50
CA LYS A 52 3.68 9.47 -11.01
C LYS A 52 2.30 9.13 -11.59
N ASP A 53 2.22 9.00 -12.91
CA ASP A 53 0.95 8.76 -13.61
C ASP A 53 0.33 7.40 -13.22
N LYS A 54 1.14 6.36 -13.01
CA LYS A 54 0.66 5.07 -12.51
C LYS A 54 0.08 5.15 -11.10
N ILE A 55 0.77 5.84 -10.18
CA ILE A 55 0.31 6.00 -8.79
C ILE A 55 -0.97 6.85 -8.75
N VAL A 56 -1.01 7.94 -9.54
CA VAL A 56 -2.19 8.80 -9.67
C VAL A 56 -3.38 8.01 -10.21
N ALA A 57 -3.19 7.25 -11.28
CA ALA A 57 -4.23 6.40 -11.85
C ALA A 57 -4.76 5.38 -10.83
N GLN A 58 -3.86 4.72 -10.10
CA GLN A 58 -4.24 3.66 -9.16
C GLN A 58 -5.02 4.15 -7.92
N TYR A 59 -4.82 5.38 -7.47
CA TYR A 59 -5.36 5.83 -6.18
C TYR A 59 -6.26 7.07 -6.23
N PHE A 60 -6.28 7.80 -7.35
CA PHE A 60 -6.99 9.08 -7.44
C PHE A 60 -7.89 9.21 -8.66
N LEU A 61 -7.81 8.31 -9.64
CA LEU A 61 -8.63 8.35 -10.86
C LEU A 61 -9.67 7.21 -10.95
N ASP A 62 -9.77 6.40 -9.89
CA ASP A 62 -10.80 5.37 -9.70
C ASP A 62 -11.86 5.82 -8.68
#